data_AF-A0A1Z4RXR9-F1
#
_entry.id   AF-A0A1Z4RXR9-F1
#
_cell.length_a   1.000
_cell.length_b   1.000
_cell.length_c   1.000
_cell.angle_alpha   90.00
_cell.angle_beta   90.00
_cell.angle_gamma   90.00
#
_symmetry.space_group_name_H-M   'P 1'
#
loop_
_entity.id
_entity.type
_entity.pdbx_description
1 polymer ?
#
loop_
_entity_poly.entity_id
_entity_poly.type
_entity_poly.pdbx_seq_one_letter_code
_entity_poly.pdbx_strand_id
1 'polypeptide(L)'
;MPIYRRTDRHYPTLSKQQKLDLFRDCTVVHPHLKKAYEEFRDAISNPGGASIIFLFGPTGVGKTTLLRQISKVMVKEHLGRMVKDSDYLLFCDSRSSRSRIRQF
;
A
#
# COMPACT_ATOMS: atom_id res chain seq x y z
N MET A 1 1.17 10.84 -5.25
CA MET A 1 0.99 10.74 -3.79
C MET A 1 1.66 11.97 -3.18
N PRO A 2 0.98 12.81 -2.39
CA PRO A 2 1.67 13.89 -1.70
C PRO A 2 2.52 13.27 -0.60
N ILE A 3 3.84 13.32 -0.76
CA ILE A 3 4.77 13.05 0.33
C ILE A 3 4.52 14.16 1.33
N TYR A 4 4.05 13.84 2.53
CA TYR A 4 4.01 14.80 3.63
C TYR A 4 5.46 15.08 4.06
N ARG A 5 6.14 15.89 3.26
CA ARG A 5 7.45 16.45 3.57
C ARG A 5 7.14 17.66 4.43
N ARG A 6 7.68 17.69 5.64
CA ARG A 6 7.50 18.74 6.64
C ARG A 6 8.19 20.06 6.23
N THR A 7 8.24 20.38 4.94
CA THR A 7 9.07 21.44 4.36
C THR A 7 8.32 22.73 4.04
N ASP A 8 6.99 22.75 4.02
CA ASP A 8 6.25 23.98 3.71
C ASP A 8 5.21 24.29 4.79
N ARG A 9 5.43 25.38 5.54
CA ARG A 9 4.52 25.89 6.58
C ARG A 9 3.31 26.65 6.00
N HIS A 10 2.82 26.26 4.83
CA HIS A 10 1.57 26.80 4.33
C HIS A 10 0.43 25.92 4.83
N TYR A 11 -0.31 26.38 5.84
CA TYR A 11 -1.47 25.64 6.36
C TYR A 11 -2.67 25.98 5.47
N PRO A 12 -3.13 25.09 4.56
CA PRO A 12 -4.35 25.33 3.83
C PRO A 12 -5.52 25.43 4.82
N THR A 13 -6.40 26.41 4.62
CA THR A 13 -7.62 26.59 5.42
C THR A 13 -8.62 25.48 5.09
N LEU A 14 -8.37 24.28 5.60
CA LEU A 14 -9.22 23.10 5.40
C LEU A 14 -10.33 23.06 6.45
N SER A 15 -11.52 22.63 6.01
CA SER A 15 -12.61 22.29 6.95
C SER A 15 -12.18 21.14 7.88
N LYS A 16 -12.85 21.01 9.03
CA LYS A 16 -12.56 19.94 10.00
C LYS A 16 -12.61 18.55 9.36
N GLN A 17 -13.56 18.32 8.46
CA GLN A 17 -13.74 17.06 7.76
C GLN A 17 -12.56 16.76 6.83
N GLN A 18 -12.16 17.75 6.01
CA GLN A 18 -11.03 17.60 5.10
C GLN A 18 -9.71 17.35 5.82
N LYS A 19 -9.51 17.88 7.04
CA LYS A 19 -8.33 17.56 7.86
C LYS A 19 -8.31 16.10 8.30
N LEU A 20 -9.46 15.55 8.66
CA LEU A 20 -9.59 14.15 9.06
C LEU A 20 -9.34 13.21 7.88
N ASP A 21 -9.87 13.55 6.72
CA ASP A 21 -9.66 12.75 5.50
C ASP A 21 -8.18 12.80 5.08
N LEU A 22 -7.55 13.99 5.11
CA LEU A 22 -6.12 14.14 4.87
C LEU A 22 -5.29 13.31 5.87
N PHE A 23 -5.63 13.31 7.16
CA PHE A 23 -4.93 12.52 8.16
C PHE A 23 -5.08 11.01 7.93
N ARG A 24 -6.29 10.55 7.55
CA ARG A 24 -6.57 9.15 7.24
C ARG A 24 -5.81 8.68 6.00
N ASP A 25 -5.63 9.56 5.02
CA ASP A 25 -4.92 9.27 3.78
C ASP A 25 -3.41 9.50 3.88
N CYS A 26 -2.96 10.25 4.89
CA CYS A 26 -1.56 10.51 5.17
C CYS A 26 -0.90 9.29 5.83
N THR A 27 -0.20 8.50 5.03
CA THR A 27 0.73 7.50 5.56
C THR A 27 2.05 8.20 5.89
N VAL A 28 2.42 8.25 7.17
CA VAL A 28 3.74 8.76 7.58
C VAL A 28 4.80 7.84 6.99
N VAL A 29 5.53 8.34 6.00
CA VAL A 29 6.52 7.55 5.25
C VAL A 29 7.76 7.39 6.12
N HIS A 30 7.82 6.30 6.89
CA HIS A 30 9.07 5.85 7.50
C HIS A 30 10.02 5.36 6.39
N PRO A 31 11.31 5.73 6.36
CA PRO A 31 12.24 5.36 5.28
C PRO A 31 12.26 3.86 4.97
N HIS A 32 12.21 3.02 6.00
CA HIS A 32 12.16 1.56 5.83
C HIS A 32 10.85 1.07 5.20
N LEU A 33 9.73 1.73 5.51
CA LEU A 33 8.44 1.38 4.93
C LEU A 33 8.37 1.79 3.45
N LYS A 34 9.00 2.92 3.10
CA LYS A 34 9.15 3.35 1.71
C LYS A 34 9.96 2.35 0.90
N LYS A 35 11.13 1.95 1.42
CA LYS A 35 12.01 0.97 0.77
C LYS A 35 11.30 -0.37 0.58
N ALA A 36 10.63 -0.88 1.61
CA ALA A 36 9.86 -2.11 1.52
C ALA A 36 8.73 -2.03 0.48
N TYR A 37 8.06 -0.87 0.36
CA TYR A 37 7.05 -0.64 -0.67
C TYR A 37 7.64 -0.68 -2.09
N GLU A 38 8.79 -0.03 -2.29
CA GLU A 38 9.48 0.02 -3.59
C GLU A 38 9.95 -1.38 -4.01
N GLU A 39 10.61 -2.12 -3.10
CA GLU A 39 11.06 -3.50 -3.33
C GLU A 39 9.90 -4.44 -3.64
N PHE A 40 8.79 -4.32 -2.89
CA PHE A 40 7.60 -5.14 -3.13
C PHE A 40 6.96 -4.84 -4.48
N ARG A 41 6.91 -3.56 -4.89
CA ARG A 41 6.35 -3.16 -6.19
C ARG A 41 7.21 -3.66 -7.35
N ASP A 42 8.53 -3.59 -7.21
CA ASP A 42 9.46 -4.09 -8.20
C ASP A 42 9.29 -5.62 -8.37
N ALA A 43 9.23 -6.35 -7.26
CA ALA A 43 9.04 -7.80 -7.27
C ALA A 43 7.74 -8.25 -7.94
N ILE A 44 6.67 -7.47 -7.87
CA ILE A 44 5.43 -7.79 -8.61
C ILE A 44 5.54 -7.41 -10.09
N SER A 45 6.14 -6.26 -10.40
CA SER A 45 6.18 -5.72 -11.76
C SER A 45 7.18 -6.48 -12.64
N ASN A 46 8.26 -6.96 -12.03
CA ASN A 46 9.30 -7.74 -12.65
C ASN A 46 9.52 -9.04 -11.86
N PRO A 47 8.60 -10.02 -11.98
CA PRO A 47 8.65 -11.20 -11.14
C PRO A 47 9.92 -12.03 -11.36
N GLY A 48 10.59 -11.99 -12.52
CA GLY A 48 11.86 -12.70 -12.73
C GLY A 48 11.82 -14.21 -12.43
N GLY A 49 10.62 -14.81 -12.35
CA GLY A 49 10.39 -16.19 -11.90
C GLY A 49 9.94 -16.35 -10.43
N ALA A 50 9.91 -15.28 -9.64
CA ALA A 50 9.37 -15.26 -8.29
C ALA A 50 7.86 -15.51 -8.30
N SER A 51 7.46 -16.62 -7.67
CA SER A 51 6.06 -17.00 -7.46
C SER A 51 5.53 -16.52 -6.11
N ILE A 52 6.40 -16.25 -5.13
CA ILE A 52 6.04 -15.96 -3.74
C ILE A 52 6.89 -14.80 -3.20
N ILE A 53 6.25 -13.80 -2.61
CA ILE A 53 6.89 -12.64 -1.96
C ILE A 53 6.60 -12.68 -0.45
N PHE A 54 7.65 -12.63 0.37
CA PHE A 54 7.52 -12.62 1.82
C PHE A 54 7.60 -11.20 2.39
N LEU A 55 6.62 -10.84 3.23
CA LEU A 55 6.61 -9.60 4.00
C LEU A 55 6.59 -9.93 5.51
N PHE A 56 7.71 -9.70 6.20
CA PHE A 56 7.88 -10.05 7.61
C PHE A 56 8.30 -8.84 8.47
N GLY A 57 8.11 -8.95 9.80
CA GLY A 57 8.44 -7.91 10.77
C GLY A 57 7.54 -7.91 12.01
N PRO A 58 7.83 -7.10 13.05
CA PRO A 58 7.06 -7.07 14.30
C PRO A 58 5.62 -6.57 14.09
N THR A 59 4.74 -6.82 15.05
CA THR A 59 3.36 -6.32 15.01
C THR A 59 3.34 -4.78 15.04
N GLY A 60 2.35 -4.15 14.40
CA GLY A 60 2.21 -2.69 14.40
C GLY A 60 3.08 -1.91 13.40
N VAL A 61 4.09 -2.52 12.76
CA VAL A 61 4.96 -1.82 11.78
C VAL A 61 4.30 -1.46 10.45
N GLY A 62 3.02 -1.81 10.25
CA GLY A 62 2.27 -1.44 9.05
C GLY A 62 2.29 -2.45 7.90
N LYS A 63 2.70 -3.71 8.11
CA LYS A 63 2.68 -4.76 7.06
C LYS A 63 1.30 -4.93 6.39
N THR A 64 0.24 -5.04 7.20
CA THR A 64 -1.14 -5.14 6.71
C THR A 64 -1.56 -3.88 5.96
N THR A 65 -1.11 -2.71 6.42
CA THR A 65 -1.35 -1.43 5.76
C THR A 65 -0.66 -1.40 4.41
N LEU A 66 0.61 -1.80 4.33
CA LEU A 66 1.40 -1.86 3.10
C LEU A 66 0.76 -2.80 2.08
N LEU A 67 0.38 -4.03 2.47
CA LEU A 67 -0.31 -4.97 1.59
C LEU A 67 -1.61 -4.37 1.02
N ARG A 68 -2.46 -3.80 1.88
CA ARG A 68 -3.72 -3.17 1.47
C ARG A 68 -3.50 -2.00 0.51
N GLN A 69 -2.46 -1.20 0.75
CA GLN A 69 -2.13 -0.06 -0.10
C GLN A 69 -1.67 -0.51 -1.49
N ILE A 70 -0.79 -1.51 -1.55
CA ILE A 70 -0.32 -2.05 -2.83
C ILE A 70 -1.48 -2.63 -3.62
N SER A 71 -2.34 -3.46 -3.01
CA SER A 71 -3.54 -3.99 -3.68
C SER A 71 -4.42 -2.88 -4.25
N LYS A 72 -4.65 -1.79 -3.51
CA LYS A 72 -5.41 -0.62 -4.00
C LYS A 72 -4.75 0.03 -5.22
N VAL A 73 -3.43 0.23 -5.17
CA VAL A 73 -2.67 0.84 -6.27
C VAL A 73 -2.75 -0.05 -7.51
N MET A 74 -2.54 -1.36 -7.37
CA MET A 74 -2.62 -2.30 -8.49
C MET A 74 -4.01 -2.29 -9.13
N VAL A 75 -5.08 -2.38 -8.34
CA VAL A 75 -6.45 -2.30 -8.87
C VAL A 75 -6.65 -1.01 -9.65
N LYS A 76 -6.17 0.13 -9.14
CA LYS A 76 -6.29 1.42 -9.81
C LYS A 76 -5.51 1.48 -11.13
N GLU A 77 -4.30 0.93 -11.17
CA GLU A 77 -3.45 0.92 -12.37
C GLU A 77 -4.04 0.05 -13.50
N HIS A 78 -4.65 -1.07 -13.12
CA HIS A 78 -5.19 -2.05 -14.05
C HIS A 78 -6.66 -1.80 -14.42
N LEU A 79 -7.37 -0.93 -13.68
CA LEU A 79 -8.78 -0.60 -13.92
C LEU A 79 -9.03 -0.14 -15.36
N GLY A 80 -8.14 0.69 -15.90
CA GLY A 80 -8.27 1.22 -17.26
C GLY A 80 -8.18 0.12 -18.34
N ARG A 81 -7.41 -0.95 -18.08
CA ARG A 81 -7.36 -2.11 -18.97
C ARG A 81 -8.61 -2.96 -18.85
N MET A 82 -9.11 -3.18 -17.63
CA MET A 82 -10.33 -3.95 -17.38
C MET A 82 -11.56 -3.34 -18.07
N VAL A 83 -11.63 -2.01 -18.18
CA VAL A 83 -12.72 -1.33 -18.89
C VAL A 83 -12.60 -1.47 -20.41
N LYS A 84 -11.37 -1.52 -20.92
CA LYS A 84 -11.10 -1.57 -22.37
C LYS A 84 -11.18 -2.99 -22.93
N ASP A 85 -10.86 -3.98 -22.12
CA ASP A 85 -10.73 -5.38 -22.51
C ASP A 85 -11.53 -6.26 -21.55
N SER A 86 -12.61 -6.86 -22.07
CA SER A 86 -13.52 -7.71 -21.27
C SER A 86 -12.89 -9.04 -20.86
N ASP A 87 -11.82 -9.48 -21.54
CA ASP A 87 -11.12 -10.73 -21.24
C ASP A 87 -10.02 -10.52 -20.20
N TYR A 88 -9.73 -9.26 -19.84
CA TYR A 88 -8.70 -8.91 -18.88
C TYR A 88 -9.24 -8.91 -17.44
N LEU A 89 -9.02 -10.02 -16.73
CA LEU A 89 -9.42 -10.17 -15.32
C LEU A 89 -8.24 -9.93 -14.37
N LEU A 90 -8.35 -8.90 -13.53
CA LEU A 90 -7.46 -8.70 -12.39
C LEU A 90 -8.05 -9.37 -11.14
N PHE A 91 -7.28 -10.25 -10.51
CA PHE A 91 -7.64 -10.85 -9.23
C PHE A 91 -6.65 -10.44 -8.14
N CYS A 92 -7.18 -9.92 -7.02
CA CYS A 92 -6.41 -9.57 -5.83
C CYS A 92 -7.22 -10.00 -4.60
N ASP A 93 -6.84 -11.11 -3.96
CA ASP A 93 -7.42 -11.52 -2.67
C ASP A 93 -6.42 -11.22 -1.54
N SER A 94 -6.93 -10.66 -0.44
CA SER A 94 -6.14 -10.43 0.77
C SER A 94 -6.88 -11.02 1.95
N ARG A 95 -6.56 -12.28 2.30
CA ARG A 95 -7.09 -12.92 3.51
C ARG A 95 -6.20 -12.61 4.69
N SER A 96 -6.78 -12.02 5.73
CA SER A 96 -6.12 -11.87 7.03
C SER A 96 -6.56 -13.00 7.94
N SER A 97 -5.86 -14.14 7.89
CA SER A 97 -5.95 -15.14 8.95
C SER A 97 -5.10 -14.64 10.11
N ARG A 98 -5.74 -14.19 11.20
CA ARG A 98 -5.05 -13.90 12.47
C ARG A 98 -4.66 -15.23 13.14
N SER A 99 -3.70 -15.96 12.57
CA SER A 99 -3.06 -17.07 13.26
C SER A 99 -2.08 -16.49 14.27
N ARG A 100 -2.44 -16.63 15.55
CA ARG A 100 -1.61 -16.27 16.69
C ARG A 100 -0.46 -17.27 16.72
N ILE A 101 0.68 -16.93 16.08
CA ILE A 101 1.90 -17.72 16.20
C ILE A 101 2.31 -17.63 17.67
N ARG A 102 2.02 -18.68 18.44
CA ARG A 102 2.59 -18.87 19.77
C ARG A 102 4.07 -19.15 19.56
N GLN A 103 4.92 -18.20 19.96
CA GLN A 103 6.34 -18.47 20.11
C GLN A 103 6.49 -19.49 21.25
N PHE A 104 7.17 -20.60 20.96
CA PHE A 104 7.72 -21.50 21.96
C PHE A 104 9.00 -20.90 22.54
#